data_AF-A0A0F9GQR9-F1
#
_entry.id   AF-A0A0F9GQR9-F1
#
_cell.length_a   1.000
_cell.length_b   1.000
_cell.length_c   1.000
_cell.angle_alpha   90.00
_cell.angle_beta   90.00
_cell.angle_gamma   90.00
#
_symmetry.space_group_name_H-M   'P 1'
#
loop_
_entity.id
_entity.type
_entity.pdbx_description
1 polymer ?
#
loop_
_entity_poly.entity_id
_entity_poly.type
_entity_poly.pdbx_seq_one_letter_code
_entity_poly.pdbx_strand_id
1 'polypeptide(L)'
;MENLGSFIVNHWVLVTIFVVLVALILSDTVSRKISGVSTLDTAEAIQIVNQRNGVFLDIREATEFKKEHIADSMSLYLRLMQILPN
;
A
#
# COMPACT_ATOMS: atom_id res chain seq x y z
N MET A 1 -2.45 36.66 -18.98
CA MET A 1 -3.09 35.42 -18.52
C MET A 1 -4.40 35.17 -19.29
N GLU A 2 -4.39 35.37 -20.60
CA GLU A 2 -5.43 34.89 -21.51
C GLU A 2 -4.83 33.67 -22.22
N ASN A 3 -5.63 32.69 -22.65
CA ASN A 3 -5.26 31.45 -23.38
C ASN A 3 -5.25 30.11 -22.62
N LEU A 4 -5.46 30.05 -21.29
CA LEU A 4 -5.57 28.73 -20.63
C LEU A 4 -6.83 27.98 -21.07
N GLY A 5 -7.97 28.68 -21.16
CA GLY A 5 -9.22 28.10 -21.64
C GLY A 5 -9.11 27.61 -23.09
N SER A 6 -8.54 28.43 -23.97
CA SER A 6 -8.31 28.06 -25.38
C SER A 6 -7.37 26.86 -25.51
N PHE A 7 -6.33 26.78 -24.68
CA PHE A 7 -5.43 25.61 -24.65
C PHE A 7 -6.17 24.34 -24.24
N ILE A 8 -7.00 24.37 -23.18
CA ILE A 8 -7.75 23.19 -22.73
C ILE A 8 -8.70 22.69 -23.82
N VAL A 9 -9.41 23.60 -24.50
CA VAL A 9 -10.33 23.23 -25.58
C VAL A 9 -9.57 22.67 -26.78
N ASN A 10 -8.52 23.37 -27.23
CA ASN A 10 -7.77 22.96 -28.41
C ASN A 10 -6.94 21.70 -28.17
N HIS A 11 -6.58 21.39 -26.92
CA HIS A 11 -5.66 20.31 -26.55
C HIS A 11 -6.28 19.39 -25.49
N TRP A 12 -7.59 19.12 -25.61
CA TRP A 12 -8.34 18.37 -24.61
C TRP A 12 -7.78 16.97 -24.36
N VAL A 13 -7.25 16.30 -25.39
CA VAL A 13 -6.60 14.98 -25.25
C VAL A 13 -5.40 15.04 -24.30
N LEU A 14 -4.53 16.04 -24.46
CA LEU A 14 -3.36 16.23 -23.60
C LEU A 14 -3.77 16.50 -22.15
N VAL A 15 -4.80 17.33 -21.95
CA VAL A 15 -5.34 17.62 -20.61
C VAL A 15 -5.94 16.39 -19.97
N THR A 16 -6.73 15.59 -20.71
CA THR A 16 -7.31 14.35 -20.19
C THR A 16 -6.23 13.36 -19.78
N ILE A 17 -5.23 13.12 -20.63
CA ILE A 17 -4.11 12.23 -20.30
C ILE A 17 -3.37 12.73 -19.05
N PHE A 18 -3.09 14.03 -18.98
CA PHE A 18 -2.45 14.63 -17.82
C PHE A 18 -3.25 14.40 -16.53
N VAL A 19 -4.56 14.65 -16.54
CA VAL A 19 -5.44 14.44 -15.38
C VAL A 19 -5.46 12.96 -14.97
N VAL A 20 -5.55 12.03 -15.94
CA VAL A 20 -5.50 10.59 -15.66
C VAL A 20 -4.19 10.20 -15.00
N LEU A 21 -3.05 10.67 -15.51
CA LEU A 21 -1.74 10.36 -14.93
C LEU A 21 -1.61 10.92 -13.50
N VAL A 22 -2.05 12.16 -13.28
CA VAL A 22 -2.08 12.76 -11.94
C VAL A 22 -2.97 11.93 -11.01
N ALA A 23 -4.15 11.51 -11.47
CA ALA A 23 -5.04 10.65 -10.68
C ALA A 23 -4.41 9.31 -10.33
N LEU A 24 -3.71 8.66 -11.27
CA LEU A 24 -3.00 7.39 -11.03
C LEU A 24 -1.82 7.55 -10.05
N ILE A 25 -1.11 8.67 -10.09
CA ILE A 25 -0.03 8.93 -9.12
C ILE A 25 -0.62 9.15 -7.73
N LEU A 26 -1.73 9.90 -7.64
CA LEU A 26 -2.36 10.21 -6.36
C LEU A 26 -3.21 9.07 -5.81
N SER A 27 -3.58 8.07 -6.62
CA SER A 27 -4.51 7.02 -6.21
C SER A 27 -4.01 6.19 -5.04
N ASP A 28 -2.71 5.88 -4.97
CA ASP A 28 -2.13 5.15 -3.82
C ASP A 28 -2.25 5.96 -2.52
N THR A 29 -1.93 7.25 -2.58
CA THR A 29 -2.00 8.13 -1.41
C THR A 29 -3.43 8.29 -0.91
N VAL A 30 -4.39 8.44 -1.83
CA VAL A 30 -5.82 8.51 -1.49
C VAL A 30 -6.30 7.18 -0.93
N SER A 31 -5.92 6.06 -1.55
CA SER A 31 -6.30 4.72 -1.10
C SER A 31 -5.79 4.43 0.32
N ARG A 32 -4.53 4.80 0.62
CA ARG A 32 -3.94 4.68 1.97
C ARG A 32 -4.67 5.53 3.01
N LYS A 33 -5.13 6.74 2.65
CA LYS A 33 -5.88 7.60 3.57
C LYS A 33 -7.28 7.05 3.86
N ILE A 34 -7.93 6.43 2.87
CA ILE A 34 -9.30 5.90 2.99
C ILE A 34 -9.32 4.50 3.60
N SER A 35 -8.26 3.71 3.44
CA SER A 35 -8.22 2.30 3.90
C SER A 35 -8.33 2.13 5.42
N GLY A 36 -8.24 3.22 6.20
CA GLY A 36 -8.28 3.16 7.66
C GLY A 36 -7.05 2.48 8.28
N VAL A 37 -6.00 2.24 7.49
CA VAL A 37 -4.76 1.64 7.96
C VAL A 37 -3.90 2.71 8.63
N SER A 38 -3.72 2.57 9.94
CA SER A 38 -2.77 3.39 10.69
C SER A 38 -1.34 2.99 10.36
N THR A 39 -0.52 3.95 9.94
CA THR A 39 0.93 3.75 9.85
C THR A 39 1.51 3.84 11.25
N LEU A 40 2.24 2.80 11.65
CA LEU A 40 2.92 2.75 12.95
C LEU A 40 4.41 3.00 12.74
N ASP A 41 5.04 3.68 13.69
CA ASP A 41 6.49 3.68 13.77
C ASP A 41 7.01 2.37 14.39
N THR A 42 8.33 2.18 14.37
CA THR A 42 8.97 0.97 14.90
C THR A 42 8.72 0.79 16.41
N ALA A 43 8.74 1.85 17.20
CA ALA A 43 8.56 1.79 18.65
C ALA A 43 7.10 1.44 19.01
N GLU A 44 6.14 2.07 18.33
CA GLU A 44 4.71 1.77 18.46
C GLU A 44 4.42 0.32 18.08
N ALA A 45 4.99 -0.16 16.97
CA ALA A 45 4.81 -1.54 16.54
C ALA A 45 5.34 -2.55 17.58
N ILE A 46 6.54 -2.31 18.12
CA ILE A 46 7.11 -3.13 19.20
C ILE A 46 6.23 -3.08 20.45
N GLN A 47 5.73 -1.91 20.82
CA GLN A 47 4.86 -1.76 21.99
C GLN A 47 3.56 -2.57 21.81
N ILE A 48 2.93 -2.48 20.64
CA ILE A 48 1.68 -3.20 20.35
C ILE A 48 1.89 -4.72 20.42
N VAL A 49 2.98 -5.22 19.83
CA VAL A 49 3.29 -6.65 19.87
C VAL A 49 3.53 -7.13 21.31
N ASN A 50 4.37 -6.43 22.06
CA ASN A 50 4.78 -6.87 23.39
C ASN A 50 3.72 -6.65 24.47
N GLN A 51 2.92 -5.58 24.38
CA GLN A 51 2.01 -5.16 25.45
C GLN A 51 0.52 -5.35 25.10
N ARG A 52 0.19 -5.49 23.81
CA ARG A 52 -1.20 -5.58 23.33
C ARG A 52 -1.48 -6.85 22.53
N ASN A 53 -0.62 -7.86 22.64
CA ASN A 53 -0.73 -9.13 21.90
C ASN A 53 -0.84 -8.93 20.39
N GLY A 54 -0.16 -7.91 19.85
CA GLY A 54 -0.04 -7.71 18.41
C GLY A 54 0.77 -8.82 17.74
N VAL A 55 0.57 -9.01 16.44
CA VAL A 55 1.33 -9.96 15.63
C VAL A 55 1.90 -9.25 14.41
N PHE A 56 3.19 -9.46 14.14
CA PHE A 56 3.77 -9.07 12.87
C PHE A 56 3.28 -10.04 11.77
N LEU A 57 2.41 -9.57 10.89
CA LEU A 57 1.95 -10.32 9.72
C LEU A 57 2.74 -9.87 8.49
N ASP A 58 3.60 -10.75 7.99
CA ASP A 58 4.35 -10.51 6.76
C ASP A 58 3.55 -10.96 5.54
N ILE A 59 3.27 -10.01 4.64
CA ILE A 59 2.49 -10.20 3.43
C ILE A 59 3.35 -10.40 2.18
N ARG A 60 4.68 -10.43 2.33
CA ARG A 60 5.62 -10.67 1.22
C ARG A 60 5.59 -12.13 0.77
N GLU A 61 6.23 -12.38 -0.35
CA GLU A 61 6.38 -13.73 -0.93
C GLU A 61 7.09 -14.69 0.04
N ALA A 62 6.73 -15.97 -0.02
CA ALA A 62 7.30 -16.99 0.88
C ALA A 62 8.82 -17.14 0.76
N THR A 63 9.40 -16.90 -0.41
CA THR A 63 10.85 -16.98 -0.62
C THR A 63 11.57 -15.83 0.08
N GLU A 64 11.01 -14.62 0.06
CA GLU A 64 11.57 -13.46 0.78
C GLU A 64 11.44 -13.64 2.29
N PHE A 65 10.29 -14.09 2.76
CA PHE A 65 10.08 -14.39 4.17
C PHE A 65 11.08 -15.43 4.70
N LYS A 66 11.28 -16.54 3.96
CA LYS A 66 12.23 -17.60 4.34
C LYS A 66 13.68 -17.11 4.39
N LYS A 67 14.05 -16.15 3.54
CA LYS A 67 15.39 -15.58 3.51
C LYS A 67 15.63 -14.71 4.73
N GLU A 68 14.72 -13.78 5.02
CA GLU A 68 14.81 -12.88 6.16
C GLU A 68 13.44 -12.31 6.56
N HIS A 69 13.16 -12.29 7.85
CA HIS A 69 11.93 -11.76 8.42
C HIS A 69 12.16 -11.29 9.85
N ILE A 70 11.23 -10.49 10.37
CA ILE A 70 11.22 -10.09 11.78
C ILE A 70 10.99 -11.35 12.62
N ALA A 71 11.73 -11.51 13.70
CA ALA A 71 11.57 -12.65 14.61
C ALA A 71 10.10 -12.79 15.07
N ASP A 72 9.63 -14.03 15.14
CA ASP A 72 8.25 -14.41 15.53
C ASP A 72 7.13 -13.82 14.66
N SER A 73 7.46 -13.24 13.51
CA SER A 73 6.45 -12.83 12.52
C SER A 73 5.81 -14.04 11.84
N MET A 74 4.59 -13.84 11.36
CA MET A 74 3.81 -14.84 10.65
C MET A 74 3.70 -14.48 9.18
N SER A 75 4.06 -15.39 8.28
CA SER A 75 3.80 -15.21 6.85
C SER A 75 2.35 -15.52 6.51
N LEU A 76 1.67 -14.58 5.85
CA LEU A 76 0.31 -14.79 5.35
C LEU A 76 0.28 -15.88 4.26
N TYR A 77 1.22 -15.81 3.31
CA TYR A 77 1.27 -16.73 2.18
C TYR A 77 1.47 -18.20 2.62
N LEU A 78 2.43 -18.44 3.53
CA LEU A 78 2.68 -19.79 4.05
C LEU A 78 1.48 -20.32 4.86
N ARG A 79 0.81 -19.47 5.63
CA ARG A 79 -0.39 -19.85 6.37
C ARG A 79 -1.54 -20.24 5.44
N LEU A 80 -1.76 -19.48 4.37
CA LEU A 80 -2.82 -19.79 3.40
C LEU A 80 -2.58 -21.15 2.72
N MET A 81 -1.33 -21.47 2.36
CA MET A 81 -0.97 -22.78 1.80
C MET A 81 -1.24 -23.95 2.74
N GLN A 82 -1.18 -23.76 4.06
CA GLN A 82 -1.48 -24.81 5.04
C GLN A 82 -2.99 -25.06 5.22
N ILE A 83 -3.83 -24.10 4.83
CA ILE A 83 -5.29 -24.17 4.99
C ILE A 83 -5.98 -24.70 3.73
N LEU A 84 -5.31 -24.60 2.57
CA LEU A 84 -5.82 -25.19 1.34
C LEU A 84 -5.74 -26.72 1.43
N PRO A 85 -6.86 -27.44 1.19
CA PRO A 85 -6.82 -28.89 1.07
C PRO A 85 -5.96 -29.27 -0.15
N ASN A 86 -5.21 -30.36 -0.03
CA ASN A 86 -4.47 -30.98 -1.14
C ASN A 86 -5.41 -31.38 -2.28
#